data_AF-A0A3B1IJB2-F1
#
_entry.id   AF-A0A3B1IJB2-F1
#
_cell.length_a   1.000
_cell.length_b   1.000
_cell.length_c   1.000
_cell.angle_alpha   90.00
_cell.angle_beta   90.00
_cell.angle_gamma   90.00
#
_symmetry.space_group_name_H-M   'P 1'
#
loop_
_entity.id
_entity.type
_entity.pdbx_description
1 polymer ?
#
loop_
_entity_poly.entity_id
_entity_poly.type
_entity_poly.pdbx_seq_one_letter_code
_entity_poly.pdbx_strand_id
1 'polypeptide(L)'
;MRAGVWRFPPTALHWTPRIAVFLLQLEKRWISHIFGEACARLYPPNVGGISLNKNIYFNKLVLIFVFERKTFSVKIRQFMLMVFIFAATHYLQFLLTGVTPGTSFPEFSAVGQLDGEQGGYYDSTIRTVILKADWVKKSKDTEHWKMMTQRIFEDQQLSELKEMSFCAGVHTVQWVYRCELDDDGSKRGYMQCGYDGEDFLSLDLNSLSWIAPVPQALITKHKWEETGHVLFQKHFLLNECIGWLQKYVEYGRSTLERKVPPEVSLFQKDSSFPVVCHATGFFPKAVMISWQKNGEELNEDVELRETVPNQDGTFQKRSILTLSPEELKNNKYTCGSLCILFSLFCRFS
;
A
#
# COMPACT_ATOMS: atom_id res chain seq x y z
N MET A 1 -20.44 -9.45 -19.48
CA MET A 1 -19.64 -10.13 -18.43
C MET A 1 -19.65 -9.22 -17.20
N ARG A 2 -20.06 -9.74 -16.04
CA ARG A 2 -20.21 -8.95 -14.81
C ARG A 2 -18.83 -8.72 -14.20
N ALA A 3 -18.50 -7.49 -13.84
CA ALA A 3 -17.31 -7.18 -13.05
C ALA A 3 -17.55 -7.70 -11.62
N GLY A 4 -16.86 -8.79 -11.26
CA GLY A 4 -16.83 -9.30 -9.90
C GLY A 4 -15.92 -8.43 -9.03
N VAL A 5 -16.45 -7.95 -7.91
CA VAL A 5 -15.69 -7.28 -6.86
C VAL A 5 -15.12 -8.36 -5.95
N TRP A 6 -13.80 -8.48 -5.92
CA TRP A 6 -13.08 -9.39 -5.02
C TRP A 6 -13.32 -8.98 -3.55
N ARG A 7 -13.85 -9.89 -2.74
CA ARG A 7 -13.97 -9.72 -1.29
C ARG A 7 -12.99 -10.64 -0.59
N PHE A 8 -12.08 -10.06 0.20
CA PHE A 8 -11.26 -10.81 1.14
C PHE A 8 -12.11 -11.34 2.31
N PRO A 9 -11.86 -12.54 2.84
CA PRO A 9 -12.45 -12.98 4.09
C PRO A 9 -11.82 -12.22 5.28
N PRO A 10 -12.60 -11.82 6.29
CA PRO A 10 -12.06 -11.29 7.53
C PRO A 10 -11.44 -12.44 8.34
N THR A 11 -10.12 -12.57 8.31
CA THR A 11 -9.41 -13.36 9.32
C THR A 11 -9.48 -12.61 10.65
N ALA A 12 -10.30 -13.14 11.56
CA ALA A 12 -10.30 -12.73 12.95
C ALA A 12 -8.91 -12.98 13.55
N LEU A 13 -8.10 -11.93 13.70
CA LEU A 13 -6.93 -11.95 14.56
C LEU A 13 -7.40 -12.10 16.02
N HIS A 14 -7.41 -13.33 16.52
CA HIS A 14 -7.40 -13.56 17.96
C HIS A 14 -6.03 -13.18 18.51
N TRP A 15 -5.95 -11.98 19.08
CA TRP A 15 -4.81 -11.50 19.84
C TRP A 15 -4.61 -12.39 21.09
N THR A 16 -3.54 -13.19 21.13
CA THR A 16 -3.13 -13.86 22.37
C THR A 16 -2.24 -12.92 23.20
N PRO A 17 -2.41 -12.84 24.55
CA PRO A 17 -1.72 -11.86 25.41
C PRO A 17 -0.19 -11.96 25.47
N ARG A 18 0.43 -12.99 24.88
CA ARG A 18 1.87 -13.22 24.96
C ARG A 18 2.69 -12.44 23.92
N ILE A 19 2.10 -12.06 22.79
CA ILE A 19 2.77 -11.27 21.74
C ILE A 19 2.88 -9.79 22.14
N ALA A 20 1.88 -9.27 22.86
CA ALA A 20 1.89 -7.90 23.40
C ALA A 20 3.04 -7.66 24.40
N VAL A 21 3.38 -8.66 25.22
CA VAL A 21 4.48 -8.57 26.20
C VAL A 21 5.86 -8.55 25.53
N PHE A 22 6.01 -9.21 24.37
CA PHE A 22 7.26 -9.27 23.64
C PHE A 22 7.53 -7.97 22.87
N LEU A 23 6.50 -7.36 22.28
CA LEU A 23 6.59 -6.05 21.62
C LEU A 23 6.89 -4.92 22.63
N LEU A 24 6.31 -4.99 23.84
CA LEU A 24 6.59 -4.04 24.93
C LEU A 24 8.03 -4.12 25.50
N GLN A 25 8.74 -5.23 25.31
CA GLN A 25 10.14 -5.36 25.77
C GLN A 25 11.15 -4.84 24.74
N LEU A 26 10.83 -4.90 23.45
CA LEU A 26 11.69 -4.37 22.37
C LEU A 26 11.66 -2.83 22.33
N GLU A 27 10.51 -2.20 22.61
CA GLU A 27 10.39 -0.73 22.70
C GLU A 27 11.22 -0.12 23.84
N LYS A 28 11.37 -0.83 24.97
CA LYS A 28 12.11 -0.33 26.14
C LYS A 28 13.61 -0.11 25.88
N ARG A 29 14.22 -0.89 24.98
CA ARG A 29 15.65 -0.77 24.65
C ARG A 29 15.93 0.32 23.63
N TRP A 30 15.00 0.58 22.72
CA TRP A 30 15.16 1.59 21.67
C TRP A 30 14.91 3.02 22.18
N ILE A 31 13.89 3.20 23.03
CA ILE A 31 13.51 4.53 23.53
C ILE A 31 14.55 5.07 24.55
N SER A 32 15.24 4.21 25.31
CA SER A 32 16.24 4.66 26.27
C SER A 32 17.50 5.25 25.62
N HIS A 33 17.83 4.84 24.39
CA HIS A 33 19.03 5.29 23.69
C HIS A 33 18.83 6.66 23.02
N ILE A 34 17.60 6.97 22.58
CA ILE A 34 17.25 8.24 21.94
C ILE A 34 17.07 9.37 22.97
N PHE A 35 16.54 9.06 24.17
CA PHE A 35 16.32 10.07 25.21
C PHE A 35 17.54 10.37 26.09
N GLY A 36 18.61 9.56 26.02
CA GLY A 36 19.84 9.77 26.79
C GLY A 36 20.64 11.01 26.39
N GLU A 37 20.62 11.38 25.10
CA GLU A 37 21.41 12.52 24.59
C GLU A 37 20.65 13.87 24.67
N ALA A 38 19.32 13.85 24.74
CA ALA A 38 18.49 15.06 24.78
C ALA A 38 18.42 15.72 26.17
N CYS A 39 18.64 14.98 27.25
CA CYS A 39 18.49 15.51 28.63
C CYS A 39 19.71 16.29 29.15
N ALA A 40 20.87 16.25 28.49
CA ALA A 40 22.08 16.92 28.98
C ALA A 40 22.14 18.44 28.69
N ARG A 41 21.19 19.00 27.92
CA ARG A 41 21.21 20.42 27.51
C ARG A 41 20.27 21.36 28.27
N LEU A 42 19.51 20.89 29.26
CA LEU A 42 18.46 21.71 29.91
C LEU A 42 18.65 22.02 31.39
N TYR A 43 19.68 21.53 32.09
CA TYR A 43 19.93 21.90 33.50
C TYR A 43 21.44 21.93 33.85
N PRO A 44 21.98 23.05 34.40
CA PRO A 44 23.32 23.06 34.99
C PRO A 44 23.34 22.37 36.37
N PRO A 45 24.51 21.87 36.84
CA PRO A 45 24.59 21.08 38.06
C PRO A 45 24.70 21.98 39.29
N ASN A 46 24.02 21.56 40.37
CA ASN A 46 24.26 21.85 41.80
C ASN A 46 23.04 22.47 42.52
N VAL A 47 22.24 21.63 43.20
CA VAL A 47 22.05 21.64 44.67
C VAL A 47 21.68 20.20 45.08
N GLY A 48 22.28 19.72 46.17
CA GLY A 48 22.40 18.30 46.51
C GLY A 48 21.11 17.55 46.90
N GLY A 49 21.23 16.23 46.72
CA GLY A 49 20.84 15.26 47.75
C GLY A 49 19.35 15.03 47.98
N ILE A 50 18.60 14.56 46.98
CA ILE A 50 17.47 13.65 47.22
C ILE A 50 17.50 12.54 46.14
N SER A 51 17.75 11.31 46.58
CA SER A 51 17.49 10.11 45.78
C SER A 51 15.97 9.96 45.62
N LEU A 52 15.43 10.42 44.49
CA LEU A 52 14.03 10.19 44.12
C LEU A 52 13.95 8.99 43.17
N ASN A 53 13.28 7.95 43.65
CA ASN A 53 13.05 6.67 43.02
C ASN A 53 12.36 6.83 41.64
N LYS A 54 13.10 6.57 40.55
CA LYS A 54 12.67 6.81 39.15
C LYS A 54 11.49 5.94 38.67
N ASN A 55 11.09 4.92 39.42
CA ASN A 55 9.98 4.03 39.05
C ASN A 55 8.58 4.54 39.42
N ILE A 56 8.45 5.59 40.24
CA ILE A 56 7.13 6.07 40.69
C ILE A 56 6.60 7.19 39.78
N TYR A 57 7.47 7.95 39.10
CA TYR A 57 7.06 8.97 38.13
C TYR A 57 6.75 8.41 36.73
N PHE A 58 7.37 7.27 36.36
CA PHE A 58 7.16 6.66 35.04
C PHE A 58 5.77 6.04 34.89
N ASN A 59 5.28 5.37 35.94
CA ASN A 59 3.92 4.83 35.95
C ASN A 59 2.84 5.92 36.14
N LYS A 60 3.18 7.07 36.75
CA LYS A 60 2.23 8.19 36.82
C LYS A 60 2.10 8.94 35.50
N LEU A 61 3.17 9.18 34.75
CA LEU A 61 3.00 9.78 33.42
C LEU A 61 2.22 8.86 32.48
N VAL A 62 2.53 7.57 32.43
CA VAL A 62 1.85 6.64 31.51
C VAL A 62 0.39 6.35 31.91
N LEU A 63 0.05 6.27 33.20
CA LEU A 63 -1.36 6.12 33.61
C LEU A 63 -2.17 7.42 33.61
N ILE A 64 -1.55 8.59 33.83
CA ILE A 64 -2.25 9.88 33.69
C ILE A 64 -2.66 10.10 32.22
N PHE A 65 -1.99 9.49 31.25
CA PHE A 65 -2.38 9.55 29.84
C PHE A 65 -3.51 8.59 29.43
N VAL A 66 -3.96 7.66 30.29
CA VAL A 66 -4.96 6.64 29.91
C VAL A 66 -6.28 6.75 30.69
N PHE A 67 -6.35 7.51 31.79
CA PHE A 67 -7.58 7.59 32.59
C PHE A 67 -7.87 8.98 33.19
N GLU A 68 -7.95 10.02 32.36
CA GLU A 68 -8.88 11.12 32.62
C GLU A 68 -9.69 11.45 31.36
N ARG A 69 -11.01 11.41 31.50
CA ARG A 69 -11.99 11.73 30.46
C ARG A 69 -11.76 13.16 29.97
N LYS A 70 -11.77 13.29 28.63
CA LYS A 70 -11.90 14.48 27.78
C LYS A 70 -10.58 14.98 27.16
N THR A 71 -10.63 15.06 25.84
CA THR A 71 -9.65 15.61 24.88
C THR A 71 -8.39 14.78 24.64
N PHE A 72 -8.52 13.80 23.73
CA PHE A 72 -7.42 13.33 22.89
C PHE A 72 -6.83 14.57 22.17
N SER A 73 -5.71 15.11 22.65
CA SER A 73 -5.12 16.31 22.05
C SER A 73 -4.66 15.99 20.62
N VAL A 74 -5.08 16.83 19.66
CA VAL A 74 -4.72 16.77 18.22
C VAL A 74 -3.23 16.53 18.02
N LYS A 75 -2.38 17.09 18.89
CA LYS A 75 -0.92 16.93 18.84
C LYS A 75 -0.44 15.48 19.00
N ILE A 76 -1.13 14.65 19.77
CA ILE A 76 -0.76 13.25 20.01
C ILE A 76 -1.23 12.35 18.85
N ARG A 77 -2.40 12.62 18.27
CA ARG A 77 -2.82 11.99 16.99
C ARG A 77 -1.85 12.35 15.86
N GLN A 78 -1.46 13.62 15.77
CA GLN A 78 -0.52 14.12 14.78
C GLN A 78 0.89 13.54 14.97
N PHE A 79 1.32 13.31 16.21
CA PHE A 79 2.59 12.65 16.54
C PHE A 79 2.58 11.14 16.24
N MET A 80 1.51 10.42 16.59
CA MET A 80 1.34 9.00 16.21
C MET A 80 1.25 8.83 14.69
N LEU A 81 0.56 9.73 13.98
CA LEU A 81 0.63 9.79 12.52
C LEU A 81 2.08 10.01 12.05
N MET A 82 2.84 10.92 12.66
CA MET A 82 4.27 11.16 12.34
C MET A 82 5.15 9.92 12.44
N VAL A 83 4.88 9.02 13.39
CA VAL A 83 5.67 7.78 13.56
C VAL A 83 5.32 6.72 12.49
N PHE A 84 4.07 6.68 12.01
CA PHE A 84 3.68 5.84 10.87
C PHE A 84 4.05 6.43 9.50
N ILE A 85 4.56 7.66 9.44
CA ILE A 85 4.85 8.43 8.21
C ILE A 85 6.20 8.05 7.54
N PHE A 86 7.01 7.19 8.14
CA PHE A 86 8.35 6.85 7.64
C PHE A 86 8.54 5.42 7.13
N ALA A 87 7.47 4.63 6.98
CA ALA A 87 7.56 3.32 6.33
C ALA A 87 7.02 3.45 4.90
N ALA A 88 7.88 3.85 3.96
CA ALA A 88 7.61 3.61 2.55
C ALA A 88 7.79 2.10 2.30
N THR A 89 6.71 1.47 1.90
CA THR A 89 6.75 0.10 1.36
C THR A 89 6.62 0.22 -0.14
N HIS A 90 7.63 -0.25 -0.86
CA HIS A 90 7.54 -0.40 -2.31
C HIS A 90 7.19 -1.85 -2.65
N TYR A 91 6.39 -2.04 -3.69
CA TYR A 91 6.09 -3.38 -4.19
C TYR A 91 6.12 -3.46 -5.71
N LEU A 92 6.63 -4.59 -6.20
CA LEU A 92 6.61 -4.97 -7.60
C LEU A 92 5.63 -6.12 -7.76
N GLN A 93 4.70 -5.98 -8.68
CA GLN A 93 3.65 -6.95 -8.94
C GLN A 93 3.57 -7.31 -10.43
N PHE A 94 3.49 -8.60 -10.72
CA PHE A 94 3.23 -9.13 -12.05
C PHE A 94 1.89 -9.84 -12.05
N LEU A 95 1.04 -9.46 -13.00
CA LEU A 95 -0.27 -10.04 -13.26
C LEU A 95 -0.19 -10.78 -14.59
N LEU A 96 -0.24 -12.11 -14.55
CA LEU A 96 -0.26 -12.94 -15.74
C LEU A 96 -1.67 -13.47 -15.90
N THR A 97 -2.17 -13.49 -17.13
CA THR A 97 -3.50 -14.02 -17.44
C THR A 97 -3.38 -14.84 -18.70
N GLY A 98 -3.79 -16.11 -18.62
CA GLY A 98 -4.01 -16.92 -19.80
C GLY A 98 -5.48 -17.27 -19.97
N VAL A 99 -5.87 -17.37 -21.23
CA VAL A 99 -7.24 -17.58 -21.67
C VAL A 99 -7.22 -18.70 -22.70
N THR A 100 -8.21 -19.58 -22.65
CA THR A 100 -8.39 -20.62 -23.68
C THR A 100 -8.46 -20.02 -25.09
N PRO A 101 -7.94 -20.73 -26.12
CA PRO A 101 -8.00 -20.28 -27.51
C PRO A 101 -9.42 -20.01 -28.00
N GLY A 102 -9.55 -19.17 -29.04
CA GLY A 102 -10.82 -18.89 -29.70
C GLY A 102 -11.63 -17.71 -29.13
N THR A 103 -11.00 -16.86 -28.33
CA THR A 103 -11.57 -15.59 -27.87
C THR A 103 -11.00 -14.40 -28.66
N SER A 104 -11.57 -13.20 -28.47
CA SER A 104 -11.02 -11.96 -29.03
C SER A 104 -9.80 -11.43 -28.26
N PHE A 105 -9.39 -12.09 -27.18
CA PHE A 105 -8.24 -11.71 -26.36
C PHE A 105 -7.02 -12.56 -26.71
N PRO A 106 -5.80 -12.04 -26.51
CA PRO A 106 -4.60 -12.87 -26.58
C PRO A 106 -4.68 -14.04 -25.61
N GLU A 107 -4.21 -15.22 -26.02
CA GLU A 107 -4.17 -16.42 -25.19
C GLU A 107 -3.35 -16.25 -23.90
N PHE A 108 -2.41 -15.31 -23.90
CA PHE A 108 -1.61 -14.97 -22.73
C PHE A 108 -1.30 -13.48 -22.72
N SER A 109 -1.35 -12.87 -21.54
CA SER A 109 -0.94 -11.49 -21.30
C SER A 109 -0.25 -11.36 -19.95
N ALA A 110 0.68 -10.41 -19.84
CA ALA A 110 1.36 -10.10 -18.60
C ALA A 110 1.45 -8.57 -18.41
N VAL A 111 1.19 -8.12 -17.18
CA VAL A 111 1.27 -6.72 -16.77
C VAL A 111 2.21 -6.61 -15.58
N GLY A 112 3.22 -5.75 -15.68
CA GLY A 112 4.12 -5.41 -14.57
C GLY A 112 3.76 -4.05 -13.97
N GLN A 113 3.66 -3.99 -12.65
CA GLN A 113 3.30 -2.79 -11.90
C GLN A 113 4.30 -2.50 -10.77
N LEU A 114 4.64 -1.23 -10.59
CA LEU A 114 5.38 -0.72 -9.44
C LEU A 114 4.45 0.18 -8.63
N ASP A 115 4.21 -0.13 -7.37
CA ASP A 115 3.29 0.60 -6.48
C ASP A 115 1.88 0.83 -7.06
N GLY A 116 1.45 -0.08 -7.96
CA GLY A 116 0.16 -0.04 -8.66
C GLY A 116 0.17 0.79 -9.94
N GLU A 117 1.28 1.45 -10.29
CA GLU A 117 1.46 2.08 -11.60
C GLU A 117 1.93 1.05 -12.63
N GLN A 118 1.24 0.96 -13.77
CA GLN A 118 1.61 0.04 -14.86
C GLN A 118 2.89 0.49 -15.56
N GLY A 119 3.96 -0.28 -15.37
CA GLY A 119 5.25 -0.04 -16.02
C GLY A 119 5.38 -0.68 -17.41
N GLY A 120 4.80 -1.86 -17.61
CA GLY A 120 4.93 -2.62 -18.86
C GLY A 120 3.75 -3.55 -19.17
N TYR A 121 3.70 -4.00 -20.41
CA TYR A 121 2.69 -4.92 -20.93
C TYR A 121 3.31 -5.89 -21.94
N TYR A 122 2.86 -7.13 -21.94
CA TYR A 122 3.20 -8.17 -22.90
C TYR A 122 1.93 -8.95 -23.25
N ASP A 123 1.82 -9.43 -24.49
CA ASP A 123 0.86 -10.48 -24.83
C ASP A 123 1.39 -11.45 -25.90
N SER A 124 0.70 -12.58 -26.06
CA SER A 124 1.07 -13.67 -26.97
C SER A 124 1.00 -13.32 -28.45
N THR A 125 0.38 -12.18 -28.81
CA THR A 125 0.29 -11.67 -30.20
C THR A 125 1.48 -10.76 -30.50
N ILE A 126 1.77 -9.83 -29.59
CA ILE A 126 2.85 -8.84 -29.71
C ILE A 126 4.23 -9.48 -29.47
N ARG A 127 4.30 -10.43 -28.52
CA ARG A 127 5.50 -11.20 -28.15
C ARG A 127 6.72 -10.34 -27.79
N THR A 128 6.50 -9.12 -27.36
CA THR A 128 7.54 -8.21 -26.85
C THR A 128 7.00 -7.34 -25.74
N VAL A 129 7.85 -6.96 -24.80
CA VAL A 129 7.47 -6.05 -23.70
C VAL A 129 7.32 -4.63 -24.23
N ILE A 130 6.12 -4.07 -24.09
CA ILE A 130 5.82 -2.66 -24.35
C ILE A 130 5.90 -1.89 -23.03
N LEU A 131 6.83 -0.93 -22.96
CA LEU A 131 6.97 -0.03 -21.82
C LEU A 131 5.85 1.02 -21.83
N LYS A 132 5.17 1.21 -20.70
CA LYS A 132 3.98 2.06 -20.57
C LYS A 132 4.27 3.36 -19.83
N ALA A 133 4.82 3.29 -18.62
CA ALA A 133 5.13 4.48 -17.82
C ALA A 133 6.35 5.23 -18.37
N ASP A 134 6.32 6.57 -18.24
CA ASP A 134 7.37 7.43 -18.80
C ASP A 134 8.73 7.23 -18.13
N TRP A 135 8.75 6.98 -16.82
CA TRP A 135 9.99 6.69 -16.10
C TRP A 135 10.62 5.37 -16.54
N VAL A 136 9.80 4.35 -16.88
CA VAL A 136 10.28 3.09 -17.44
C VAL A 136 10.87 3.30 -18.82
N LYS A 137 10.19 4.05 -19.70
CA LYS A 137 10.69 4.37 -21.06
C LYS A 137 12.01 5.14 -21.02
N LYS A 138 12.20 6.02 -20.02
CA LYS A 138 13.42 6.80 -19.83
C LYS A 138 14.61 5.99 -19.28
N SER A 139 14.38 4.77 -18.76
CA SER A 139 15.45 3.91 -18.20
C SER A 139 16.56 3.57 -19.20
N LYS A 140 16.26 3.52 -20.50
CA LYS A 140 17.17 3.11 -21.60
C LYS A 140 17.84 1.74 -21.41
N ASP A 141 17.42 0.92 -20.45
CA ASP A 141 17.98 -0.41 -20.19
C ASP A 141 17.45 -1.47 -21.16
N THR A 142 17.83 -1.32 -22.42
CA THR A 142 17.35 -2.17 -23.52
C THR A 142 17.66 -3.65 -23.31
N GLU A 143 18.78 -3.99 -22.69
CA GLU A 143 19.18 -5.38 -22.47
C GLU A 143 18.31 -6.04 -21.40
N HIS A 144 18.02 -5.33 -20.32
CA HIS A 144 17.09 -5.80 -19.29
C HIS A 144 15.69 -6.07 -19.86
N TRP A 145 15.16 -5.19 -20.72
CA TRP A 145 13.83 -5.38 -21.30
C TRP A 145 13.77 -6.52 -22.34
N LYS A 146 14.88 -6.81 -23.03
CA LYS A 146 15.01 -8.02 -23.86
C LYS A 146 15.02 -9.29 -23.00
N MET A 147 15.81 -9.31 -21.93
CA MET A 147 15.82 -10.41 -20.96
C MET A 147 14.42 -10.63 -20.37
N MET A 148 13.71 -9.55 -20.00
CA MET A 148 12.33 -9.64 -19.52
C MET A 148 11.38 -10.23 -20.56
N THR A 149 11.51 -9.82 -21.82
CA THR A 149 10.72 -10.38 -22.93
C THR A 149 10.96 -11.88 -23.09
N GLN A 150 12.22 -12.31 -23.06
CA GLN A 150 12.57 -13.72 -23.17
C GLN A 150 12.00 -14.51 -21.98
N ARG A 151 12.15 -14.03 -20.75
CA ARG A 151 11.63 -14.72 -19.57
C ARG A 151 10.11 -14.86 -19.60
N ILE A 152 9.37 -13.80 -19.96
CA ILE A 152 7.91 -13.88 -20.09
C ILE A 152 7.50 -14.85 -21.20
N PHE A 153 8.27 -14.91 -22.29
CA PHE A 153 8.03 -15.89 -23.36
C PHE A 153 8.27 -17.34 -22.86
N GLU A 154 9.33 -17.57 -22.10
CA GLU A 154 9.61 -18.86 -21.47
C GLU A 154 8.49 -19.24 -20.48
N ASP A 155 8.07 -18.30 -19.62
CA ASP A 155 6.93 -18.49 -18.72
C ASP A 155 5.64 -18.79 -19.48
N GLN A 156 5.40 -18.16 -20.63
CA GLN A 156 4.26 -18.48 -21.50
C GLN A 156 4.35 -19.91 -22.07
N GLN A 157 5.53 -20.35 -22.52
CA GLN A 157 5.70 -21.71 -23.08
C GLN A 157 5.61 -22.80 -22.01
N LEU A 158 6.21 -22.53 -20.85
CA LEU A 158 6.18 -23.35 -19.65
C LEU A 158 4.84 -23.23 -18.91
N SER A 159 4.01 -22.24 -19.26
CA SER A 159 2.80 -21.98 -18.51
C SER A 159 1.95 -23.23 -18.46
N GLU A 160 1.86 -23.75 -17.24
CA GLU A 160 0.96 -24.81 -16.84
C GLU A 160 -0.51 -24.43 -17.07
N LEU A 161 -0.82 -23.24 -17.57
CA LEU A 161 -2.05 -22.89 -18.26
C LEU A 161 -2.47 -23.96 -19.29
N LYS A 162 -1.51 -24.55 -20.01
CA LYS A 162 -1.77 -25.72 -20.87
C LYS A 162 -2.06 -27.00 -20.07
N GLU A 163 -1.46 -27.16 -18.89
CA GLU A 163 -1.69 -28.30 -18.00
C GLU A 163 -2.95 -28.14 -17.11
N MET A 164 -3.47 -26.93 -16.93
CA MET A 164 -4.65 -26.61 -16.10
C MET A 164 -5.93 -26.45 -16.95
N SER A 165 -5.82 -26.45 -18.28
CA SER A 165 -6.95 -26.28 -19.22
C SER A 165 -7.72 -27.58 -19.50
N PHE A 166 -7.98 -28.40 -18.47
CA PHE A 166 -8.63 -29.72 -18.61
C PHE A 166 -10.16 -29.71 -18.76
N CYS A 167 -10.82 -28.58 -19.03
CA CYS A 167 -12.29 -28.51 -19.14
C CYS A 167 -12.73 -27.87 -20.47
N ALA A 168 -13.78 -28.44 -21.08
CA ALA A 168 -14.37 -27.92 -22.31
C ALA A 168 -15.14 -26.62 -22.01
N GLY A 169 -14.67 -25.49 -22.53
CA GLY A 169 -15.25 -24.17 -22.27
C GLY A 169 -14.21 -23.06 -22.43
N VAL A 170 -14.66 -21.80 -22.33
CA VAL A 170 -13.72 -20.67 -22.21
C VAL A 170 -13.32 -20.54 -20.75
N HIS A 171 -12.06 -20.80 -20.45
CA HIS A 171 -11.51 -20.74 -19.10
C HIS A 171 -10.40 -19.71 -19.00
N THR A 172 -10.20 -19.21 -17.78
CA THR A 172 -9.17 -18.22 -17.46
C THR A 172 -8.33 -18.69 -16.29
N VAL A 173 -7.01 -18.56 -16.40
CA VAL A 173 -6.10 -18.76 -15.26
C VAL A 173 -5.28 -17.49 -15.08
N GLN A 174 -5.18 -17.05 -13.83
CA GLN A 174 -4.54 -15.80 -13.48
C GLN A 174 -3.48 -16.05 -12.41
N TRP A 175 -2.28 -15.53 -12.62
CA TRP A 175 -1.22 -15.55 -11.63
C TRP A 175 -0.89 -14.15 -11.15
N VAL A 176 -0.74 -14.01 -9.84
CA VAL A 176 -0.26 -12.80 -9.20
C VAL A 176 1.03 -13.13 -8.48
N TYR A 177 2.13 -12.53 -8.94
CA TYR A 177 3.42 -12.54 -8.24
C TYR A 177 3.65 -11.15 -7.66
N ARG A 178 4.00 -11.06 -6.38
CA ARG A 178 4.27 -9.78 -5.74
C ARG A 178 5.41 -9.92 -4.76
N CYS A 179 6.37 -9.00 -4.81
CA CYS A 179 7.37 -8.84 -3.78
C CYS A 179 7.30 -7.42 -3.22
N GLU A 180 7.56 -7.30 -1.92
CA GLU A 180 7.53 -6.03 -1.20
C GLU A 180 8.84 -5.82 -0.46
N LEU A 181 9.31 -4.58 -0.43
CA LEU A 181 10.46 -4.13 0.32
C LEU A 181 10.03 -2.95 1.18
N ASP A 182 10.12 -3.14 2.50
CA ASP A 182 9.93 -2.08 3.48
C ASP A 182 11.25 -1.33 3.72
N ASP A 183 11.17 -0.08 4.20
CA ASP A 183 12.33 0.78 4.50
C ASP A 183 13.31 0.18 5.54
N ASP A 184 12.84 -0.68 6.42
CA ASP A 184 13.69 -1.40 7.39
C ASP A 184 14.45 -2.58 6.76
N GLY A 185 14.26 -2.81 5.45
CA GLY A 185 14.84 -3.91 4.69
C GLY A 185 14.03 -5.21 4.76
N SER A 186 12.88 -5.22 5.44
CA SER A 186 11.98 -6.37 5.49
C SER A 186 11.45 -6.70 4.10
N LYS A 187 11.46 -7.99 3.76
CA LYS A 187 11.04 -8.51 2.46
C LYS A 187 9.83 -9.40 2.61
N ARG A 188 8.81 -9.18 1.79
CA ARG A 188 7.63 -10.06 1.69
C ARG A 188 7.45 -10.54 0.26
N GLY A 189 6.87 -11.71 0.11
CA GLY A 189 6.59 -12.34 -1.17
C GLY A 189 5.21 -12.98 -1.17
N TYR A 190 4.50 -12.87 -2.28
CA TYR A 190 3.17 -13.42 -2.47
C TYR A 190 3.09 -14.03 -3.86
N MET A 191 2.52 -15.23 -3.94
CA MET A 191 2.21 -15.90 -5.20
C MET A 191 0.83 -16.54 -5.09
N GLN A 192 -0.06 -16.20 -6.01
CA GLN A 192 -1.44 -16.66 -6.02
C GLN A 192 -1.87 -17.02 -7.44
N CYS A 193 -2.72 -18.03 -7.53
CA CYS A 193 -3.37 -18.51 -8.73
C CYS A 193 -4.89 -18.43 -8.56
N GLY A 194 -5.56 -17.84 -9.55
CA GLY A 194 -7.01 -17.90 -9.70
C GLY A 194 -7.39 -18.69 -10.94
N TYR A 195 -8.50 -19.43 -10.86
CA TYR A 195 -9.11 -20.16 -11.97
C TYR A 195 -10.56 -19.69 -12.12
N ASP A 196 -10.93 -19.20 -13.31
CA ASP A 196 -12.24 -18.62 -13.62
C ASP A 196 -12.69 -17.50 -12.66
N GLY A 197 -11.71 -16.75 -12.15
CA GLY A 197 -11.95 -15.66 -11.20
C GLY A 197 -12.19 -16.10 -9.76
N GLU A 198 -11.92 -17.35 -9.41
CA GLU A 198 -11.97 -17.88 -8.05
C GLU A 198 -10.57 -18.31 -7.56
N ASP A 199 -10.34 -18.24 -6.25
CA ASP A 199 -9.07 -18.64 -5.65
C ASP A 199 -8.78 -20.13 -5.90
N PHE A 200 -7.60 -20.45 -6.44
CA PHE A 200 -7.22 -21.82 -6.80
C PHE A 200 -6.02 -22.34 -6.00
N LEU A 201 -4.91 -21.60 -5.98
CA LEU A 201 -3.71 -21.93 -5.20
C LEU A 201 -3.07 -20.66 -4.64
N SER A 202 -2.49 -20.76 -3.45
CA SER A 202 -1.66 -19.67 -2.90
C SER A 202 -0.45 -20.23 -2.16
N LEU A 203 0.68 -19.53 -2.27
CA LEU A 203 1.92 -19.93 -1.63
C LEU A 203 1.98 -19.39 -0.20
N ASP A 204 2.17 -20.27 0.78
CA ASP A 204 2.50 -19.87 2.14
C ASP A 204 4.00 -20.00 2.39
N LEU A 205 4.69 -18.85 2.35
CA LEU A 205 6.13 -18.77 2.59
C LEU A 205 6.53 -19.08 4.04
N ASN A 206 5.59 -19.04 5.00
CA ASN A 206 5.90 -19.35 6.40
C ASN A 206 6.02 -20.86 6.61
N SER A 207 5.04 -21.63 6.10
CA SER A 207 5.06 -23.09 6.17
C SER A 207 5.84 -23.76 5.03
N LEU A 208 6.25 -22.99 4.02
CA LEU A 208 6.86 -23.50 2.78
C LEU A 208 5.97 -24.54 2.10
N SER A 209 4.68 -24.23 1.96
CA SER A 209 3.69 -25.11 1.38
C SER A 209 2.68 -24.36 0.50
N TRP A 210 1.85 -25.10 -0.24
CA TRP A 210 0.76 -24.53 -1.02
C TRP A 210 -0.57 -24.66 -0.27
N ILE A 211 -1.37 -23.61 -0.29
CA ILE A 211 -2.75 -23.62 0.20
C ILE A 211 -3.66 -23.83 -1.02
N ALA A 212 -4.44 -24.92 -0.96
CA ALA A 212 -5.42 -25.31 -1.97
C ALA A 212 -6.84 -25.16 -1.40
N PRO A 213 -7.53 -24.02 -1.62
CA PRO A 213 -8.90 -23.81 -1.14
C PRO A 213 -9.94 -24.74 -1.77
N VAL A 214 -9.65 -25.28 -2.97
CA VAL A 214 -10.56 -26.17 -3.71
C VAL A 214 -9.94 -27.56 -3.94
N PRO A 215 -10.73 -28.65 -3.93
CA PRO A 215 -10.22 -30.01 -4.12
C PRO A 215 -9.46 -30.21 -5.44
N GLN A 216 -9.88 -29.53 -6.50
CA GLN A 216 -9.28 -29.60 -7.84
C GLN A 216 -7.81 -29.15 -7.84
N ALA A 217 -7.43 -28.28 -6.91
CA ALA A 217 -6.08 -27.76 -6.78
C ALA A 217 -5.13 -28.69 -6.02
N LEU A 218 -5.63 -29.74 -5.34
CA LEU A 218 -4.82 -30.64 -4.53
C LEU A 218 -3.80 -31.43 -5.36
N ILE A 219 -4.16 -31.82 -6.59
CA ILE A 219 -3.26 -32.56 -7.50
C ILE A 219 -2.01 -31.71 -7.81
N THR A 220 -2.22 -30.46 -8.19
CA THR A 220 -1.12 -29.51 -8.47
C THR A 220 -0.31 -29.22 -7.21
N LYS A 221 -0.98 -29.00 -6.06
CA LYS A 221 -0.30 -28.80 -4.77
C LYS A 221 0.68 -29.94 -4.48
N HIS A 222 0.24 -31.20 -4.55
CA HIS A 222 1.10 -32.34 -4.24
C HIS A 222 2.27 -32.45 -5.21
N LYS A 223 2.03 -32.32 -6.53
CA LYS A 223 3.10 -32.32 -7.55
C LYS A 223 4.18 -31.28 -7.25
N TRP A 224 3.76 -30.07 -6.84
CA TRP A 224 4.68 -28.96 -6.59
C TRP A 224 5.42 -29.06 -5.26
N GLU A 225 4.80 -29.64 -4.24
CA GLU A 225 5.45 -29.92 -2.96
C GLU A 225 6.50 -31.03 -3.12
N GLU A 226 6.21 -32.07 -3.90
CA GLU A 226 7.15 -33.18 -4.18
C GLU A 226 8.37 -32.75 -5.01
N THR A 227 8.17 -31.84 -5.98
CA THR A 227 9.24 -31.35 -6.87
C THR A 227 10.09 -30.23 -6.25
N GLY A 228 9.77 -29.78 -5.04
CA GLY A 228 10.49 -28.69 -4.37
C GLY A 228 10.25 -27.31 -5.00
N HIS A 229 9.18 -27.15 -5.79
CA HIS A 229 8.83 -25.92 -6.51
C HIS A 229 8.76 -24.70 -5.57
N VAL A 230 8.30 -24.89 -4.33
CA VAL A 230 8.21 -23.85 -3.31
C VAL A 230 9.56 -23.14 -3.07
N LEU A 231 10.67 -23.87 -3.06
CA LEU A 231 12.00 -23.29 -2.80
C LEU A 231 12.47 -22.39 -3.95
N PHE A 232 12.17 -22.79 -5.18
CA PHE A 232 12.42 -21.98 -6.37
C PHE A 232 11.61 -20.68 -6.32
N GLN A 233 10.31 -20.77 -6.03
CA GLN A 233 9.44 -19.59 -5.93
C GLN A 233 9.83 -18.66 -4.76
N LYS A 234 10.25 -19.22 -3.62
CA LYS A 234 10.80 -18.43 -2.53
C LYS A 234 12.06 -17.66 -2.95
N HIS A 235 12.97 -18.31 -3.67
CA HIS A 235 14.18 -17.65 -4.16
C HIS A 235 13.85 -16.50 -5.11
N PHE A 236 12.95 -16.73 -6.07
CA PHE A 236 12.48 -15.71 -6.99
C PHE A 236 11.87 -14.51 -6.26
N LEU A 237 10.88 -14.74 -5.39
CA LEU A 237 10.12 -13.68 -4.71
C LEU A 237 10.98 -12.86 -3.75
N LEU A 238 11.89 -13.49 -2.99
CA LEU A 238 12.65 -12.81 -1.95
C LEU A 238 14.02 -12.28 -2.42
N ASN A 239 14.47 -12.64 -3.64
CA ASN A 239 15.76 -12.19 -4.18
C ASN A 239 15.60 -11.53 -5.55
N GLU A 240 15.25 -12.28 -6.59
CA GLU A 240 15.22 -11.76 -7.97
C GLU A 240 14.20 -10.63 -8.13
N CYS A 241 12.97 -10.86 -7.67
CA CYS A 241 11.90 -9.86 -7.71
C CYS A 241 12.29 -8.62 -6.90
N ILE A 242 12.91 -8.78 -5.73
CA ILE A 242 13.38 -7.66 -4.90
C ILE A 242 14.50 -6.88 -5.61
N GLY A 243 15.42 -7.57 -6.28
CA GLY A 243 16.47 -6.92 -7.07
C GLY A 243 15.89 -6.09 -8.21
N TRP A 244 14.86 -6.58 -8.88
CA TRP A 244 14.12 -5.81 -9.89
C TRP A 244 13.32 -4.65 -9.30
N LEU A 245 12.67 -4.86 -8.16
CA LEU A 245 11.95 -3.81 -7.43
C LEU A 245 12.88 -2.63 -7.13
N GLN A 246 14.04 -2.89 -6.53
CA GLN A 246 15.04 -1.84 -6.23
C GLN A 246 15.50 -1.13 -7.51
N LYS A 247 15.78 -1.89 -8.57
CA LYS A 247 16.18 -1.35 -9.88
C LYS A 247 15.10 -0.46 -10.51
N TYR A 248 13.83 -0.81 -10.39
CA TYR A 248 12.73 -0.03 -10.94
C TYR A 248 12.39 1.20 -10.10
N VAL A 249 12.49 1.09 -8.77
CA VAL A 249 12.41 2.25 -7.87
C VAL A 249 13.51 3.27 -8.22
N GLU A 250 14.72 2.81 -8.52
CA GLU A 250 15.81 3.66 -8.99
C GLU A 250 15.47 4.39 -10.30
N TYR A 251 14.94 3.68 -11.31
CA TYR A 251 14.49 4.31 -12.56
C TYR A 251 13.41 5.35 -12.32
N GLY A 252 12.50 5.04 -11.41
CA GLY A 252 11.38 5.88 -11.03
C GLY A 252 11.75 7.01 -10.10
N ARG A 253 12.93 7.03 -9.45
CA ARG A 253 13.23 7.89 -8.28
C ARG A 253 12.77 9.34 -8.47
N SER A 254 13.23 10.00 -9.54
CA SER A 254 12.86 11.40 -9.82
C SER A 254 11.37 11.65 -10.01
N THR A 255 10.61 10.64 -10.45
CA THR A 255 9.16 10.69 -10.68
C THR A 255 8.37 10.20 -9.46
N LEU A 256 8.86 9.18 -8.75
CA LEU A 256 8.23 8.60 -7.55
C LEU A 256 8.42 9.47 -6.31
N GLU A 257 9.57 10.13 -6.18
CA GLU A 257 9.84 11.12 -5.12
C GLU A 257 9.26 12.51 -5.43
N ARG A 258 8.70 12.70 -6.64
CA ARG A 258 8.01 13.94 -7.00
C ARG A 258 6.90 14.18 -6.00
N LYS A 259 6.89 15.34 -5.37
CA LYS A 259 5.80 15.76 -4.49
C LYS A 259 5.14 16.96 -5.14
N VAL A 260 3.87 16.81 -5.54
CA VAL A 260 3.06 17.92 -6.06
C VAL A 260 1.93 18.15 -5.06
N PRO A 261 1.82 19.35 -4.48
CA PRO A 261 0.77 19.62 -3.51
C PRO A 261 -0.58 19.73 -4.24
N PRO A 262 -1.68 19.36 -3.58
CA PRO A 262 -3.03 19.53 -4.12
C PRO A 262 -3.41 20.99 -4.27
N GLU A 263 -3.99 21.34 -5.41
CA GLU A 263 -4.81 22.53 -5.55
C GLU A 263 -6.21 22.22 -5.02
N VAL A 264 -6.66 22.99 -4.04
CA VAL A 264 -7.97 22.79 -3.39
C VAL A 264 -8.91 23.89 -3.81
N SER A 265 -10.06 23.49 -4.35
CA SER A 265 -11.16 24.38 -4.68
C SER A 265 -12.42 23.93 -3.96
N LEU A 266 -13.26 24.90 -3.62
CA LEU A 266 -14.55 24.67 -2.99
C LEU A 266 -15.62 25.20 -3.94
N PHE A 267 -16.55 24.34 -4.32
CA PHE A 267 -17.64 24.69 -5.21
C PHE A 267 -18.98 24.27 -4.64
N GLN A 268 -19.95 25.15 -4.80
CA GLN A 268 -21.34 24.91 -4.49
C GLN A 268 -22.16 25.48 -5.64
N LYS A 269 -23.08 24.69 -6.19
CA LYS A 269 -23.89 25.10 -7.34
C LYS A 269 -24.90 26.19 -6.96
N ASP A 270 -25.66 25.94 -5.91
CA ASP A 270 -26.52 26.90 -5.22
C ASP A 270 -26.71 26.45 -3.76
N SER A 271 -27.37 27.26 -2.93
CA SER A 271 -27.53 27.02 -1.50
C SER A 271 -28.29 25.73 -1.14
N SER A 272 -28.98 25.11 -2.10
CA SER A 272 -29.70 23.84 -1.92
C SER A 272 -28.86 22.61 -2.28
N PHE A 273 -27.72 22.78 -2.96
CA PHE A 273 -26.81 21.69 -3.28
C PHE A 273 -25.72 21.50 -2.21
N PRO A 274 -25.24 20.26 -2.03
CA PRO A 274 -24.08 19.98 -1.19
C PRO A 274 -22.85 20.80 -1.61
N VAL A 275 -22.02 21.11 -0.63
CA VAL A 275 -20.74 21.78 -0.86
C VAL A 275 -19.71 20.73 -1.23
N VAL A 276 -18.96 20.95 -2.31
CA VAL A 276 -17.93 20.01 -2.75
C VAL A 276 -16.56 20.65 -2.61
N CYS A 277 -15.69 19.95 -1.89
CA CYS A 277 -14.27 20.22 -1.88
C CYS A 277 -13.56 19.31 -2.88
N HIS A 278 -12.82 19.91 -3.79
CA HIS A 278 -12.09 19.21 -4.83
C HIS A 278 -10.61 19.53 -4.73
N ALA A 279 -9.84 18.48 -4.40
CA ALA A 279 -8.40 18.49 -4.46
C ALA A 279 -7.97 17.87 -5.79
N THR A 280 -7.10 18.55 -6.55
CA THR A 280 -6.60 18.06 -7.84
C THR A 280 -5.13 18.41 -8.02
N GLY A 281 -4.47 17.79 -9.01
CA GLY A 281 -3.09 18.08 -9.37
C GLY A 281 -2.06 17.52 -8.39
N PHE A 282 -2.45 16.72 -7.40
CA PHE A 282 -1.53 16.22 -6.40
C PHE A 282 -0.85 14.92 -6.81
N PHE A 283 0.35 14.71 -6.29
CA PHE A 283 1.10 13.46 -6.38
C PHE A 283 1.97 13.32 -5.12
N PRO A 284 2.07 12.13 -4.50
CA PRO A 284 1.50 10.83 -4.90
C PRO A 284 0.00 10.68 -4.61
N LYS A 285 -0.58 9.51 -4.95
CA LYS A 285 -2.02 9.19 -4.85
C LYS A 285 -2.64 9.41 -3.45
N ALA A 286 -1.84 9.35 -2.40
CA ALA A 286 -2.29 9.47 -1.02
C ALA A 286 -2.49 10.93 -0.60
N VAL A 287 -3.75 11.34 -0.46
CA VAL A 287 -4.16 12.64 0.09
C VAL A 287 -5.28 12.48 1.10
N MET A 288 -5.23 13.26 2.17
CA MET A 288 -6.33 13.40 3.12
C MET A 288 -7.06 14.71 2.85
N ILE A 289 -8.40 14.67 2.87
CA ILE A 289 -9.24 15.86 2.82
C ILE A 289 -9.98 15.93 4.14
N SER A 290 -9.95 17.08 4.81
CA SER A 290 -10.64 17.31 6.08
C SER A 290 -11.47 18.57 6.03
N TRP A 291 -12.55 18.56 6.80
CA TRP A 291 -13.44 19.70 6.96
C TRP A 291 -13.29 20.29 8.35
N GLN A 292 -13.51 21.59 8.45
CA GLN A 292 -13.66 22.28 9.72
C GLN A 292 -14.95 23.10 9.74
N LYS A 293 -15.62 23.10 10.88
CA LYS A 293 -16.77 23.96 11.21
C LYS A 293 -16.32 24.91 12.32
N ASN A 294 -16.29 26.21 12.04
CA ASN A 294 -15.86 27.25 12.98
C ASN A 294 -14.47 27.02 13.61
N GLY A 295 -13.57 26.34 12.89
CA GLY A 295 -12.21 26.01 13.35
C GLY A 295 -12.08 24.66 14.06
N GLU A 296 -13.17 23.94 14.29
CA GLU A 296 -13.17 22.58 14.84
C GLU A 296 -13.32 21.53 13.74
N GLU A 297 -12.68 20.37 13.91
CA GLU A 297 -12.72 19.27 12.93
C GLU A 297 -14.14 18.72 12.75
N LEU A 298 -14.57 18.57 11.50
CA LEU A 298 -15.88 18.06 11.13
C LEU A 298 -15.74 16.74 10.36
N ASN A 299 -16.38 15.69 10.88
CA ASN A 299 -16.41 14.36 10.26
C ASN A 299 -17.84 13.87 9.95
N GLU A 300 -18.86 14.56 10.47
CA GLU A 300 -20.27 14.24 10.24
C GLU A 300 -20.75 14.81 8.90
N ASP A 301 -21.65 14.09 8.22
CA ASP A 301 -22.23 14.48 6.92
C ASP A 301 -21.21 14.73 5.78
N VAL A 302 -20.03 14.13 5.92
CA VAL A 302 -18.94 14.16 4.94
C VAL A 302 -18.88 12.84 4.16
N GLU A 303 -19.06 12.91 2.86
CA GLU A 303 -18.79 11.81 1.92
C GLU A 303 -17.42 12.02 1.28
N LEU A 304 -16.46 11.12 1.52
CA LEU A 304 -15.16 11.14 0.86
C LEU A 304 -15.16 10.15 -0.31
N ARG A 305 -14.92 10.67 -1.52
CA ARG A 305 -14.86 9.84 -2.74
C ARG A 305 -13.48 9.24 -2.95
N GLU A 306 -13.44 8.23 -3.81
CA GLU A 306 -12.19 7.59 -4.25
C GLU A 306 -11.27 8.57 -4.98
N THR A 307 -9.97 8.33 -4.86
CA THR A 307 -8.95 9.06 -5.63
C THR A 307 -8.95 8.55 -7.07
N VAL A 308 -9.11 9.44 -8.04
CA VAL A 308 -9.10 9.13 -9.47
C VAL A 308 -7.88 9.74 -10.17
N PRO A 309 -7.31 9.07 -11.19
CA PRO A 309 -6.14 9.58 -11.91
C PRO A 309 -6.52 10.67 -12.93
N ASN A 310 -5.59 11.60 -13.16
CA ASN A 310 -5.63 12.59 -14.23
C ASN A 310 -4.81 12.11 -15.45
N GLN A 311 -4.99 12.76 -16.60
CA GLN A 311 -4.25 12.42 -17.83
C GLN A 311 -2.76 12.77 -17.77
N ASP A 312 -2.37 13.69 -16.88
CA ASP A 312 -1.00 14.18 -16.70
C ASP A 312 -0.20 13.37 -15.65
N GLY A 313 -0.77 12.26 -15.16
CA GLY A 313 -0.17 11.43 -14.12
C GLY A 313 -0.27 12.00 -12.70
N THR A 314 -1.06 13.06 -12.49
CA THR A 314 -1.46 13.51 -11.15
C THR A 314 -2.79 12.85 -10.73
N PHE A 315 -3.25 13.13 -9.51
CA PHE A 315 -4.49 12.58 -8.99
C PHE A 315 -5.46 13.69 -8.57
N GLN A 316 -6.74 13.33 -8.50
CA GLN A 316 -7.78 14.18 -7.95
C GLN A 316 -8.71 13.40 -7.01
N LYS A 317 -9.30 14.08 -6.04
CA LYS A 317 -10.20 13.52 -5.04
C LYS A 317 -11.24 14.54 -4.63
N ARG A 318 -12.46 14.10 -4.34
CA ARG A 318 -13.57 14.96 -3.92
C ARG A 318 -14.09 14.55 -2.56
N SER A 319 -14.48 15.55 -1.78
CA SER A 319 -15.25 15.37 -0.56
C SER A 319 -16.50 16.23 -0.63
N ILE A 320 -17.63 15.64 -0.27
CA ILE A 320 -18.95 16.26 -0.36
C ILE A 320 -19.47 16.44 1.06
N LEU A 321 -19.84 17.68 1.39
CA LEU A 321 -20.44 18.04 2.66
C LEU A 321 -21.92 18.37 2.43
N THR A 322 -22.80 17.59 3.05
CA THR A 322 -24.26 17.73 2.89
C THR A 322 -24.84 18.40 4.12
N LEU A 323 -25.36 19.61 3.99
CA LEU A 323 -25.89 20.40 5.10
C LEU A 323 -27.18 21.11 4.70
N SER A 324 -27.95 21.53 5.69
CA SER A 324 -29.09 22.41 5.46
C SER A 324 -28.62 23.82 5.06
N PRO A 325 -29.40 24.57 4.24
CA PRO A 325 -29.05 25.94 3.87
C PRO A 325 -28.90 26.88 5.09
N GLU A 326 -29.64 26.61 6.16
CA GLU A 326 -29.58 27.38 7.40
C GLU A 326 -28.25 27.17 8.15
N GLU A 327 -27.78 25.92 8.22
CA GLU A 327 -26.47 25.62 8.82
C GLU A 327 -25.31 26.26 8.08
N LEU A 328 -25.34 26.24 6.73
CA LEU A 328 -24.32 26.86 5.90
C LEU A 328 -24.24 28.37 6.10
N LYS A 329 -25.37 29.03 6.36
CA LYS A 329 -25.42 30.48 6.59
C LYS A 329 -24.91 30.87 7.98
N ASN A 330 -25.16 30.01 8.98
CA ASN A 330 -24.88 30.31 10.38
C ASN A 330 -23.46 29.92 10.84
N ASN A 331 -22.72 29.16 10.03
CA ASN A 331 -21.40 28.65 10.39
C ASN A 331 -20.38 28.88 9.28
N LYS A 332 -19.11 28.98 9.66
CA LYS A 332 -18.00 29.07 8.72
C LYS A 332 -17.41 27.68 8.49
N TYR A 333 -17.46 27.21 7.25
CA TYR A 333 -16.86 25.94 6.86
C TYR A 333 -15.60 26.17 6.04
N THR A 334 -14.56 25.38 6.31
CA THR A 334 -13.34 25.34 5.51
C THR A 334 -13.02 23.90 5.15
N CYS A 335 -12.51 23.71 3.93
CA CYS A 335 -11.93 22.44 3.52
C CYS A 335 -10.42 22.62 3.38
N GLY A 336 -9.67 21.68 3.93
CA GLY A 336 -8.24 21.56 3.72
C GLY A 336 -7.92 20.22 3.08
N SER A 337 -6.77 20.15 2.41
CA SER A 337 -6.17 18.87 2.09
C SER A 337 -4.76 18.81 2.67
N LEU A 338 -4.44 17.65 3.22
CA LEU A 338 -3.11 17.35 3.71
C LEU A 338 -2.52 16.30 2.78
N CYS A 339 -1.54 16.71 1.99
CA CYS A 339 -0.66 15.77 1.34
C CYS A 339 0.30 15.25 2.42
N ILE A 340 0.22 13.95 2.71
CA ILE A 340 0.87 13.30 3.86
C ILE A 340 2.40 13.52 3.84
N LEU A 341 2.97 13.80 2.67
CA LEU A 341 4.40 14.06 2.48
C LEU A 341 4.82 15.54 2.60
N PHE A 342 3.88 16.50 2.62
CA PHE A 342 4.14 17.95 2.69
C PHE A 342 4.07 18.52 4.12
N SER A 343 3.48 17.79 5.07
CA SER A 343 3.42 18.20 6.47
C SER A 343 4.78 18.33 7.16
N LEU A 344 5.87 17.87 6.52
CA LEU A 344 7.23 18.03 7.00
C LEU A 344 7.87 19.40 6.71
N PHE A 345 7.27 20.24 5.83
CA PHE A 345 7.89 21.53 5.46
C PHE A 345 7.00 22.78 5.63
N CYS A 346 5.69 22.65 5.84
CA CYS A 346 4.86 23.82 6.13
C CYS A 346 4.95 24.18 7.62
N ARG A 347 6.00 24.91 8.01
CA ARG A 347 5.88 25.88 9.09
C ARG A 347 4.90 26.94 8.60
N PHE A 348 3.83 27.13 9.36
CA PHE A 348 2.92 28.26 9.30
C PHE A 348 3.68 29.56 8.98
N SER A 349 3.28 30.27 7.93
CA SER A 349 3.51 31.71 7.78
C SER A 349 2.24 32.46 8.15
#